data_AF-A0A202DMF9-F1
#
_entry.id   AF-A0A202DMF9-F1
#
_cell.length_a   1.000
_cell.length_b   1.000
_cell.length_c   1.000
_cell.angle_alpha   90.00
_cell.angle_beta   90.00
_cell.angle_gamma   90.00
#
_symmetry.space_group_name_H-M   'P 1'
#
loop_
_entity.id
_entity.type
_entity.pdbx_description
1 polymer ?
#
loop_
_entity_poly.entity_id
_entity_poly.type
_entity_poly.pdbx_seq_one_letter_code
_entity_poly.pdbx_strand_id
1 'polypeptide(L)'
;MPKYLENNPALRISLLNLDTDIYEPAVTILDHLYPRLVPGGILIIDDYGVFPGETTAVDEYFDRKKVNINKFNFAPTPSYIVKPHE
;
A
#
# COMPACT_ATOMS: atom_id res chain seq x y z
N MET A 1 11.46 6.06 -8.37
CA MET A 1 10.99 4.73 -7.96
C MET A 1 11.15 3.69 -9.08
N PRO A 2 10.59 3.82 -10.31
CA PRO A 2 10.64 2.75 -11.33
C PRO A 2 12.07 2.29 -11.67
N LYS A 3 12.99 3.24 -11.88
CA LYS A 3 14.42 2.98 -12.10
C LYS A 3 15.08 2.14 -11.01
N TYR A 4 14.65 2.27 -9.75
CA TYR A 4 15.17 1.44 -8.66
C TYR A 4 14.75 -0.02 -8.83
N LEU A 5 13.50 -0.27 -9.23
CA LEU A 5 13.00 -1.63 -9.45
C LEU A 5 13.62 -2.29 -10.67
N GLU A 6 13.90 -1.53 -11.73
CA GLU A 6 14.66 -2.02 -12.89
C GLU A 6 16.04 -2.53 -12.47
N ASN A 7 16.71 -1.80 -11.57
CA ASN A 7 18.03 -2.19 -11.06
C ASN A 7 17.95 -3.29 -9.98
N ASN A 8 16.78 -3.55 -9.41
CA ASN A 8 16.58 -4.49 -8.29
C ASN A 8 15.39 -5.44 -8.56
N PRO A 9 15.44 -6.28 -9.61
CA PRO A 9 14.30 -7.11 -10.02
C PRO A 9 13.91 -8.17 -8.99
N ALA A 10 14.84 -8.55 -8.11
CA ALA A 10 14.66 -9.55 -7.05
C ALA A 10 14.13 -8.95 -5.74
N LEU A 11 13.79 -7.65 -5.70
CA LEU A 11 13.27 -7.01 -4.51
C LEU A 11 12.03 -7.75 -3.98
N ARG A 12 12.08 -8.10 -2.70
CA ARG A 12 10.94 -8.61 -1.93
C ARG A 12 10.74 -7.71 -0.74
N ILE A 13 9.50 -7.35 -0.48
CA ILE A 13 9.13 -6.40 0.57
C ILE A 13 8.35 -7.17 1.64
N SER A 14 8.75 -7.05 2.91
CA SER A 14 7.98 -7.56 4.06
C SER A 14 7.07 -6.49 4.66
N LEU A 15 7.47 -5.22 4.56
CA LEU A 15 6.74 -4.05 5.01
C LEU A 15 6.82 -2.94 3.96
N LEU A 16 5.67 -2.47 3.48
CA LEU A 16 5.53 -1.33 2.58
C LEU A 16 4.82 -0.21 3.34
N ASN A 17 5.48 0.92 3.56
CA ASN A 17 4.85 2.10 4.15
C ASN A 17 4.46 3.08 3.05
N LEU A 18 3.17 3.33 2.89
CA LEU A 18 2.63 4.34 1.98
C LEU A 18 2.30 5.60 2.78
N ASP A 19 3.06 6.66 2.52
CA ASP A 19 3.03 7.94 3.23
C ASP A 19 3.40 9.03 2.20
N THR A 20 2.42 9.40 1.39
CA THR A 20 2.64 10.37 0.29
C THR A 20 1.56 11.42 0.13
N ASP A 21 0.44 11.31 0.86
CA ASP A 21 -0.74 12.19 0.90
C ASP A 21 -1.55 12.32 -0.41
N ILE A 22 -0.85 12.39 -1.54
CA ILE A 22 -1.39 12.73 -2.87
C ILE A 22 -1.50 11.49 -3.78
N TYR A 23 -2.43 11.58 -4.73
CA TYR A 23 -2.91 10.46 -5.52
C TYR A 23 -1.84 9.84 -6.43
N GLU A 24 -1.15 10.64 -7.25
CA GLU A 24 -0.24 10.17 -8.29
C GLU A 24 0.95 9.32 -7.76
N PRO A 25 1.66 9.72 -6.69
CA PRO A 25 2.71 8.86 -6.13
C PRO A 25 2.15 7.63 -5.42
N ALA A 26 0.97 7.74 -4.79
CA ALA A 26 0.33 6.59 -4.14
C ALA A 26 -0.03 5.50 -5.16
N VAL A 27 -0.64 5.87 -6.28
CA VAL A 27 -0.91 4.96 -7.41
C VAL A 27 0.39 4.34 -7.92
N THR A 28 1.41 5.17 -8.16
CA THR A 28 2.71 4.71 -8.66
C THR A 28 3.34 3.66 -7.73
N ILE A 29 3.26 3.87 -6.41
CA ILE A 29 3.75 2.93 -5.40
C ILE A 29 2.93 1.65 -5.39
N LEU A 30 1.59 1.75 -5.37
CA LEU A 30 0.71 0.59 -5.35
C LEU A 30 0.89 -0.29 -6.58
N ASP A 31 0.98 0.30 -7.78
CA ASP A 31 1.16 -0.45 -9.03
C ASP A 31 2.48 -1.21 -9.10
N HIS A 32 3.55 -0.65 -8.54
CA HIS A 32 4.90 -1.19 -8.72
C HIS A 32 5.45 -1.95 -7.51
N LEU A 33 5.11 -1.52 -6.28
CA LEU A 33 5.65 -2.08 -5.04
C LEU A 33 4.71 -3.08 -4.36
N TYR A 34 3.39 -2.91 -4.44
CA TYR A 34 2.47 -3.90 -3.87
C TYR A 34 2.61 -5.31 -4.48
N PRO A 35 2.88 -5.48 -5.80
CA PRO A 35 3.22 -6.79 -6.36
C PRO A 35 4.46 -7.43 -5.73
N ARG A 36 5.41 -6.62 -5.23
CA ARG A 36 6.66 -7.06 -4.59
C ARG A 36 6.52 -7.32 -3.09
N LEU A 37 5.43 -6.89 -2.47
CA LEU A 37 5.06 -7.26 -1.10
C LEU A 37 4.83 -8.78 -1.05
N VAL A 38 5.46 -9.46 -0.10
CA VAL A 38 5.30 -10.92 0.03
C VAL A 38 3.94 -11.26 0.66
N PRO A 39 3.37 -12.45 0.41
CA PRO A 39 2.24 -12.95 1.19
C PRO A 39 2.52 -12.92 2.69
N GLY A 40 1.56 -12.46 3.49
CA GLY A 40 1.73 -12.18 4.91
C GLY A 40 2.48 -10.88 5.24
N GLY A 41 3.05 -10.21 4.23
CA GLY A 41 3.65 -8.88 4.38
C GLY A 41 2.60 -7.80 4.63
N ILE A 42 3.04 -6.68 5.20
CA ILE A 42 2.16 -5.60 5.63
C ILE A 42 2.32 -4.39 4.70
N LEU A 43 1.20 -3.86 4.22
CA LEU A 43 1.10 -2.51 3.66
C LEU A 43 0.53 -1.59 4.74
N ILE A 44 1.29 -0.60 5.19
CA ILE A 44 0.80 0.51 6.01
C ILE A 44 0.35 1.64 5.09
N ILE A 45 -0.74 2.29 5.45
CA ILE A 45 -1.34 3.42 4.74
C ILE A 45 -1.49 4.54 5.77
N ASP A 46 -0.65 5.56 5.68
CA ASP A 46 -0.48 6.54 6.75
C ASP A 46 -1.77 7.29 7.02
N ASP A 47 -2.45 7.78 5.98
CA ASP A 47 -3.57 8.71 6.11
C ASP A 47 -4.85 8.24 5.40
N TYR A 48 -5.09 6.93 5.43
CA TYR A 48 -6.32 6.35 4.88
C TYR A 48 -7.60 6.86 5.57
N GLY A 49 -8.44 7.54 4.79
CA GLY A 49 -9.66 8.22 5.27
C GLY A 49 -9.41 9.62 5.83
N VAL A 50 -8.18 10.14 5.77
CA VAL A 50 -7.78 11.50 6.17
C VAL A 50 -7.47 12.35 4.94
N PHE A 51 -6.57 11.88 4.06
CA PHE A 51 -6.25 12.57 2.80
C PHE A 51 -6.96 11.93 1.59
N PRO A 52 -7.68 12.72 0.77
CA PRO A 52 -8.49 12.18 -0.31
C PRO A 52 -7.66 11.57 -1.44
N GLY A 53 -6.46 12.10 -1.71
CA GLY A 53 -5.59 11.59 -2.77
C GLY A 53 -5.14 10.16 -2.49
N GLU A 54 -4.51 9.94 -1.34
CA GLU A 54 -4.09 8.60 -0.91
C GLU A 54 -5.28 7.63 -0.74
N THR A 55 -6.37 8.10 -0.12
CA THR A 55 -7.59 7.29 0.06
C THR A 55 -8.15 6.81 -1.27
N THR A 56 -8.28 7.71 -2.25
CA THR A 56 -8.78 7.36 -3.60
C THR A 56 -7.86 6.36 -4.30
N ALA A 57 -6.53 6.56 -4.21
CA ALA A 57 -5.56 5.64 -4.82
C ALA A 57 -5.67 4.22 -4.24
N VAL A 58 -5.83 4.11 -2.92
CA VAL A 58 -6.01 2.84 -2.23
C VAL A 58 -7.34 2.18 -2.63
N ASP A 59 -8.44 2.93 -2.57
CA ASP A 59 -9.78 2.42 -2.89
C ASP A 59 -9.84 1.89 -4.33
N GLU A 60 -9.34 2.66 -5.30
CA GLU A 60 -9.33 2.25 -6.71
C GLU A 60 -8.43 1.03 -6.96
N TYR A 61 -7.25 0.97 -6.33
CA TYR A 61 -6.32 -0.14 -6.50
C TYR A 61 -6.84 -1.47 -5.94
N PHE A 62 -7.70 -1.40 -4.91
CA PHE A 62 -8.23 -2.55 -4.19
C PHE A 62 -9.71 -2.85 -4.45
N ASP A 63 -10.44 -2.04 -5.23
CA ASP A 63 -11.88 -2.20 -5.55
C ASP A 63 -12.30 -3.64 -5.90
N ARG A 64 -11.43 -4.38 -6.61
CA ARG A 64 -11.70 -5.76 -7.06
C ARG A 64 -10.85 -6.82 -6.35
N LYS A 65 -10.12 -6.44 -5.32
CA LYS A 65 -9.23 -7.33 -4.57
C LYS A 65 -9.85 -7.63 -3.21
N LYS A 66 -9.82 -8.90 -2.81
CA LYS A 66 -10.26 -9.31 -1.48
C LYS A 66 -9.17 -8.98 -0.46
N VAL A 67 -9.15 -7.74 0.02
CA VAL A 67 -8.27 -7.28 1.10
C VAL A 67 -9.11 -6.70 2.23
N ASN A 68 -8.59 -6.81 3.45
CA ASN A 68 -9.15 -6.14 4.63
C ASN A 68 -8.25 -4.96 4.98
N ILE A 69 -8.81 -3.75 5.01
CA ILE A 69 -8.15 -2.57 5.55
C ILE A 69 -8.46 -2.52 7.04
N ASN A 70 -7.43 -2.72 7.86
CA ASN A 70 -7.53 -2.79 9.31
C ASN A 70 -7.13 -1.45 9.93
N LYS A 71 -7.77 -1.09 11.03
CA LYS A 71 -7.43 0.08 11.85
C LYS A 71 -6.98 -0.36 13.23
N PHE A 72 -6.13 0.44 13.86
CA PHE A 72 -5.75 0.24 15.25
C PHE A 72 -6.84 0.80 16.17
N ASN A 73 -7.15 0.07 17.24
CA ASN A 73 -8.21 0.46 18.17
C ASN A 73 -7.81 1.69 19.03
N PHE A 74 -6.52 2.03 19.04
CA PHE A 74 -5.93 3.07 19.86
C PHE A 74 -5.52 4.33 19.08
N ALA A 75 -5.60 4.31 17.74
CA ALA A 75 -5.18 5.44 16.90
C ALA A 75 -6.02 5.52 15.61
N PRO A 76 -6.38 6.73 15.15
CA PRO A 76 -7.15 6.90 13.91
C PRO A 76 -6.35 6.53 12.65
N THR A 77 -5.03 6.71 12.71
CA THR A 77 -4.03 6.38 11.71
C THR A 77 -2.82 5.71 12.37
N PRO A 78 -2.05 4.89 11.63
CA PRO A 78 -2.27 4.52 10.23
C PRO A 78 -3.29 3.36 10.09
N SER A 79 -3.73 3.09 8.86
CA SER A 79 -4.42 1.85 8.51
C SER A 79 -3.42 0.82 7.95
N TYR A 80 -3.78 -0.46 7.94
CA TYR A 80 -2.90 -1.48 7.35
C TYR A 80 -3.65 -2.63 6.67
N ILE A 81 -3.01 -3.22 5.67
CA ILE A 81 -3.43 -4.42 4.97
C ILE A 81 -2.37 -5.50 5.19
N VAL A 82 -2.80 -6.69 5.61
CA VAL A 82 -1.98 -7.90 5.52
C VAL A 82 -2.22 -8.52 4.15
N LYS A 83 -1.16 -8.64 3.32
CA LYS A 83 -1.29 -9.21 1.98
C LYS A 83 -1.72 -10.68 2.10
N PRO A 84 -2.84 -11.09 1.46
CA PRO A 84 -3.31 -12.46 1.55
C PRO A 84 -2.32 -13.43 0.91
N HIS A 85 -2.38 -14.68 1.35
CA HIS A 85 -1.82 -15.80 0.60
C HIS A 85 -2.74 -16.07 -0.59
N GLU A 86 -2.15 -16.25 -1.79
CA GLU A 86 -2.87 -16.68 -3.00
C GLU A 86 -3.52 -18.06 -2.80
#